data_AF-A0A913XEH7-F1
#
_entry.id   AF-A0A913XEH7-F1
#
_cell.length_a   1.000
_cell.length_b   1.000
_cell.length_c   1.000
_cell.angle_alpha   90.00
_cell.angle_beta   90.00
_cell.angle_gamma   90.00
#
_symmetry.space_group_name_H-M   'P 1'
#
loop_
_entity.id
_entity.type
_entity.pdbx_description
1 polymer ?
#
loop_
_entity_poly.entity_id
_entity_poly.type
_entity_poly.pdbx_seq_one_letter_code
_entity_poly.pdbx_strand_id
1 'polypeptide(L)'
;MVSRDFTTLRDELLYAPSILEYKRTIFLTAHYKIQEKVYRLLVTVQAIILTVKHCKQVAKAEFTKSSTIVPMIDYTTKQECSTMERIVVVWVLFLMSGVQATCSKYNATTQEMKRLFDTNRYDRRLRPLFQKDKVTVTVGMSVVHFGQIREVDMDYNIDIFFYQNWKDERLKHNLKFPIVLGGEYRHLIWMPDTFFLNIKTAKFHSIPADNSRISINPNGHVNYSTRLTLTAGCEMNLRDYPLDEQTCNLTILSYAFTVHDLDYKWSGKTEDAIVILNNAMNEFDLSDYKTFKEFYDYVSGRWTHLTASFSFKRRLGYSLIQVYAPTFLIVALSWLSFWISKDAVPARIGLGITTVLTIVTLMGSFRAQVPKVSYIKAIDLFFIVSFMFVFGAVLEYIAVILHSSMLEKQTERKKEKEKQEDGYDNNVISLNIMNANHNNDEIVEDEPSQSTITNVGEANANSNITNHDTRPRKRKSRPRKFKKAGQFVRFVFVEQNADSIDKVSRILFPVGYILFGAAYWIYYSLAPFHNNENVKFSM
;
A
#
# COMPACT_ATOMS: atom_id res chain seq x y z
N MET A 1 23.68 -31.48 -8.77
CA MET A 1 23.97 -31.34 -7.32
C MET A 1 22.71 -30.81 -6.65
N VAL A 2 22.53 -30.94 -5.34
CA VAL A 2 21.23 -30.71 -4.62
C VAL A 2 20.14 -31.74 -5.02
N SER A 3 20.26 -32.97 -4.49
CA SER A 3 19.17 -33.97 -4.45
C SER A 3 19.43 -35.04 -3.35
N ARG A 4 20.07 -34.62 -2.26
CA ARG A 4 20.28 -35.39 -1.02
C ARG A 4 20.13 -34.38 0.11
N ASP A 5 19.15 -34.59 0.99
CA ASP A 5 18.94 -33.94 2.30
C ASP A 5 17.52 -34.23 2.84
N PHE A 6 16.56 -34.59 1.98
CA PHE A 6 15.18 -34.93 2.37
C PHE A 6 15.02 -36.29 3.10
N THR A 7 16.09 -37.08 3.22
CA THR A 7 16.09 -38.34 3.99
C THR A 7 16.44 -38.12 5.45
N THR A 8 17.47 -37.31 5.74
CA THR A 8 17.96 -37.04 7.10
C THR A 8 16.90 -36.40 8.00
N LEU A 9 16.09 -35.51 7.45
CA LEU A 9 15.01 -34.82 8.18
C LEU A 9 13.76 -35.68 8.41
N ARG A 10 13.68 -36.87 7.79
CA ARG A 10 12.59 -37.85 8.06
C ARG A 10 12.87 -38.68 9.30
N ASP A 11 14.14 -38.99 9.57
CA ASP A 11 14.52 -39.90 10.64
C ASP A 11 14.56 -39.22 12.02
N GLU A 12 14.85 -37.91 12.10
CA GLU A 12 14.70 -37.14 13.35
C GLU A 12 13.24 -37.00 13.80
N LEU A 13 12.29 -36.90 12.85
CA LEU A 13 10.86 -36.81 13.15
C LEU A 13 10.25 -38.13 13.69
N LEU A 14 10.97 -39.24 13.59
CA LEU A 14 10.58 -40.53 14.19
C LEU A 14 10.94 -40.67 15.68
N TYR A 15 11.70 -39.72 16.25
CA TYR A 15 12.12 -39.74 17.66
C TYR A 15 11.52 -38.62 18.53
N ALA A 16 10.62 -37.79 17.99
CA ALA A 16 9.87 -36.82 18.77
C ALA A 16 8.66 -37.51 19.46
N PRO A 17 8.61 -37.63 20.81
CA PRO A 17 7.45 -38.22 21.49
C PRO A 17 6.22 -37.35 21.24
N SER A 18 5.08 -38.00 20.97
CA SER A 18 3.90 -37.30 20.48
C SER A 18 3.37 -36.28 21.51
N ILE A 19 2.73 -35.20 21.05
CA ILE A 19 2.08 -34.23 21.96
C ILE A 19 1.03 -34.92 22.86
N LEU A 20 0.46 -36.03 22.39
CA LEU A 20 -0.44 -36.87 23.19
C LEU A 20 0.31 -37.57 24.32
N GLU A 21 1.49 -38.15 24.07
CA GLU A 21 2.39 -38.70 25.09
C GLU A 21 2.94 -37.63 26.02
N TYR A 22 3.32 -36.45 25.54
CA TYR A 22 3.77 -35.36 26.42
C TYR A 22 2.65 -34.91 27.37
N LYS A 23 1.41 -34.81 26.89
CA LYS A 23 0.22 -34.61 27.74
C LYS A 23 -0.02 -35.78 28.69
N ARG A 24 0.17 -37.02 28.25
CA ARG A 24 0.07 -38.23 29.08
C ARG A 24 1.12 -38.23 30.19
N THR A 25 2.37 -37.87 29.89
CA THR A 25 3.50 -37.78 30.81
C THR A 25 3.34 -36.63 31.79
N ILE A 26 2.81 -35.46 31.37
CA ILE A 26 2.43 -34.40 32.30
C ILE A 26 1.29 -34.86 33.22
N PHE A 27 0.25 -35.51 32.68
CA PHE A 27 -0.87 -36.02 33.49
C PHE A 27 -0.42 -37.12 34.47
N LEU A 28 0.45 -38.04 34.03
CA LEU A 28 1.06 -39.07 34.86
C LEU A 28 2.05 -38.47 35.87
N THR A 29 2.80 -37.42 35.55
CA THR A 29 3.69 -36.73 36.50
C THR A 29 2.90 -35.91 37.51
N ALA A 30 1.79 -35.30 37.11
CA ALA A 30 0.86 -34.63 38.02
C ALA A 30 0.15 -35.64 38.93
N HIS A 31 -0.34 -36.74 38.37
CA HIS A 31 -0.94 -37.83 39.15
C HIS A 31 0.10 -38.48 40.08
N TYR A 32 1.34 -38.69 39.62
CA TYR A 32 2.44 -39.19 40.45
C TYR A 32 2.82 -38.19 41.55
N LYS A 33 2.89 -36.88 41.29
CA LYS A 33 3.12 -35.87 42.33
C LYS A 33 1.93 -35.72 43.31
N ILE A 34 0.71 -36.04 42.87
CA ILE A 34 -0.46 -36.14 43.76
C ILE A 34 -0.37 -37.40 44.60
N GLN A 35 -0.09 -38.56 43.99
CA GLN A 35 0.17 -39.84 44.68
C GLN A 35 1.34 -39.71 45.66
N GLU A 36 2.42 -39.01 45.30
CA GLU A 36 3.58 -38.75 46.16
C GLU A 36 3.21 -37.81 47.32
N LYS A 37 2.40 -36.77 47.08
CA LYS A 37 1.88 -35.91 48.17
C LYS A 37 0.94 -36.68 49.09
N VAL A 38 0.03 -37.49 48.55
CA VAL A 38 -0.88 -38.35 49.32
C VAL A 38 -0.10 -39.43 50.07
N TYR A 39 0.93 -40.02 49.47
CA TYR A 39 1.81 -41.00 50.10
C TYR A 39 2.68 -40.36 51.18
N ARG A 40 3.25 -39.16 50.97
CA ARG A 40 3.94 -38.39 52.03
C ARG A 40 2.96 -38.02 53.16
N LEU A 41 1.70 -37.71 52.86
CA LEU A 41 0.67 -37.44 53.86
C LEU A 41 0.30 -38.71 54.65
N LEU A 42 0.14 -39.85 53.96
CA LEU A 42 -0.11 -41.15 54.58
C LEU A 42 1.08 -41.63 55.40
N VAL A 43 2.31 -41.43 54.93
CA VAL A 43 3.54 -41.75 55.66
C VAL A 43 3.73 -40.85 56.87
N THR A 44 3.39 -39.55 56.80
CA THR A 44 3.42 -38.69 57.99
C THR A 44 2.31 -39.05 58.98
N VAL A 45 1.09 -39.35 58.52
CA VAL A 45 0.01 -39.87 59.39
C VAL A 45 0.39 -41.22 60.02
N GLN A 46 0.97 -42.14 59.25
CA GLN A 46 1.39 -43.45 59.72
C GLN A 46 2.63 -43.38 60.63
N ALA A 47 3.54 -42.45 60.39
CA ALA A 47 4.64 -42.11 61.30
C ALA A 47 4.10 -41.53 62.61
N ILE A 48 3.16 -40.58 62.57
CA ILE A 48 2.49 -40.04 63.77
C ILE A 48 1.81 -41.17 64.57
N ILE A 49 1.07 -42.06 63.90
CA ILE A 49 0.44 -43.24 64.53
C ILE A 49 1.49 -44.18 65.14
N LEU A 50 2.65 -44.36 64.49
CA LEU A 50 3.79 -45.12 65.02
C LEU A 50 4.41 -44.42 66.23
N THR A 51 4.62 -43.10 66.21
CA THR A 51 5.14 -42.31 67.33
C THR A 51 4.18 -42.36 68.53
N VAL A 52 2.87 -42.27 68.30
CA VAL A 52 1.84 -42.42 69.34
C VAL A 52 1.82 -43.85 69.91
N LYS A 53 1.95 -44.88 69.07
CA LYS A 53 2.12 -46.27 69.53
C LYS A 53 3.39 -46.47 70.34
N HIS A 54 4.51 -45.89 69.91
CA HIS A 54 5.79 -46.02 70.57
C HIS A 54 5.81 -45.28 71.91
N CYS A 55 5.23 -44.09 71.98
CA CYS A 55 4.95 -43.36 73.23
C CYS A 55 4.10 -44.22 74.20
N LYS A 56 3.03 -44.85 73.71
CA LYS A 56 2.21 -45.83 74.48
C LYS A 56 2.97 -47.11 74.90
N GLN A 57 4.11 -47.43 74.30
CA GLN A 57 4.98 -48.55 74.71
C GLN A 57 6.06 -48.12 75.70
N VAL A 58 6.74 -46.99 75.48
CA VAL A 58 7.76 -46.43 76.39
C VAL A 58 7.15 -46.13 77.77
N ALA A 59 5.98 -45.47 77.79
CA ALA A 59 5.21 -45.21 79.01
C ALA A 59 4.71 -46.49 79.73
N LYS A 60 4.88 -47.67 79.13
CA LYS A 60 4.57 -48.99 79.72
C LYS A 60 5.82 -49.81 80.06
N ALA A 61 7.01 -49.35 79.69
CA ALA A 61 8.28 -50.04 79.92
C ALA A 61 9.05 -49.49 81.13
N GLU A 62 9.03 -48.17 81.33
CA GLU A 62 9.72 -47.50 82.45
C GLU A 62 9.10 -47.82 83.82
N PHE A 63 7.84 -48.29 83.86
CA PHE A 63 7.05 -48.58 85.06
C PHE A 63 7.55 -49.76 85.93
N THR A 64 8.74 -50.32 85.66
CA THR A 64 9.26 -51.53 86.32
C THR A 64 10.53 -51.31 87.14
N LYS A 65 11.08 -50.08 87.22
CA LYS A 65 12.23 -49.76 88.10
C LYS A 65 12.16 -48.34 88.69
N SER A 66 12.66 -48.25 89.91
CA SER A 66 12.70 -47.07 90.78
C SER A 66 11.35 -46.65 91.38
N SER A 67 11.42 -46.17 92.61
CA SER A 67 10.29 -45.71 93.42
C SER A 67 10.43 -44.21 93.70
N THR A 68 9.35 -43.62 94.24
CA THR A 68 9.25 -42.23 94.73
C THR A 68 9.24 -41.12 93.67
N ILE A 69 8.37 -40.12 93.93
CA ILE A 69 8.05 -38.95 93.07
C ILE A 69 7.19 -39.33 91.84
N VAL A 70 6.45 -38.34 91.32
CA VAL A 70 5.58 -38.37 90.12
C VAL A 70 4.20 -39.04 90.25
N PRO A 71 3.22 -38.33 90.84
CA PRO A 71 1.80 -38.47 90.51
C PRO A 71 1.29 -37.36 89.56
N MET A 72 2.14 -36.39 89.17
CA MET A 72 1.73 -35.15 88.49
C MET A 72 1.98 -35.13 86.96
N ILE A 73 2.80 -36.04 86.41
CA ILE A 73 3.16 -36.07 84.97
C ILE A 73 2.23 -36.99 84.16
N ASP A 74 1.57 -37.97 84.80
CA ASP A 74 0.63 -38.90 84.15
C ASP A 74 -0.67 -38.23 83.68
N TYR A 75 -1.03 -37.07 84.25
CA TYR A 75 -2.21 -36.30 83.83
C TYR A 75 -1.89 -35.40 82.63
N THR A 76 -0.78 -34.63 82.69
CA THR A 76 -0.39 -33.67 81.65
C THR A 76 -0.04 -34.36 80.33
N THR A 77 0.87 -35.33 80.35
CA THR A 77 1.32 -36.04 79.12
C THR A 77 0.18 -36.78 78.41
N LYS A 78 -0.72 -37.40 79.17
CA LYS A 78 -1.91 -38.11 78.68
C LYS A 78 -2.94 -37.14 78.07
N GLN A 79 -3.10 -35.94 78.66
CA GLN A 79 -3.98 -34.89 78.15
C GLN A 79 -3.41 -34.19 76.91
N GLU A 80 -2.11 -33.89 76.87
CA GLU A 80 -1.43 -33.32 75.69
C GLU A 80 -1.47 -34.27 74.49
N CYS A 81 -1.22 -35.57 74.70
CA CYS A 81 -1.27 -36.57 73.63
C CYS A 81 -2.69 -36.71 73.04
N SER A 82 -3.75 -36.75 73.87
CA SER A 82 -5.13 -36.74 73.38
C SER A 82 -5.50 -35.41 72.70
N THR A 83 -4.93 -34.30 73.14
CA THR A 83 -5.13 -32.99 72.49
C THR A 83 -4.47 -32.95 71.12
N MET A 84 -3.28 -33.53 70.95
CA MET A 84 -2.63 -33.67 69.65
C MET A 84 -3.38 -34.61 68.70
N GLU A 85 -3.89 -35.76 69.16
CA GLU A 85 -4.78 -36.62 68.35
C GLU A 85 -6.03 -35.84 67.89
N ARG A 86 -6.69 -35.08 68.78
CA ARG A 86 -7.86 -34.25 68.44
C ARG A 86 -7.52 -33.14 67.45
N ILE A 87 -6.38 -32.45 67.61
CA ILE A 87 -5.92 -31.41 66.69
C ILE A 87 -5.65 -32.01 65.31
N VAL A 88 -4.94 -33.12 65.21
CA VAL A 88 -4.67 -33.80 63.92
C VAL A 88 -5.98 -34.25 63.26
N VAL A 89 -6.92 -34.83 64.01
CA VAL A 89 -8.24 -35.20 63.48
C VAL A 89 -9.03 -33.98 62.99
N VAL A 90 -9.02 -32.86 63.72
CA VAL A 90 -9.68 -31.62 63.29
C VAL A 90 -9.02 -31.04 62.03
N TRP A 91 -7.69 -31.02 61.93
CA TRP A 91 -6.98 -30.59 60.72
C TRP A 91 -7.26 -31.51 59.52
N VAL A 92 -7.31 -32.82 59.71
CA VAL A 92 -7.66 -33.79 58.64
C VAL A 92 -9.11 -33.60 58.21
N LEU A 93 -10.06 -33.45 59.14
CA LEU A 93 -11.46 -33.17 58.81
C LEU A 93 -11.62 -31.82 58.10
N PHE A 94 -10.87 -30.79 58.50
CA PHE A 94 -10.88 -29.48 57.86
C PHE A 94 -10.34 -29.56 56.42
N LEU A 95 -9.20 -30.23 56.21
CA LEU A 95 -8.63 -30.49 54.88
C LEU A 95 -9.60 -31.30 53.99
N MET A 96 -10.19 -32.37 54.52
CA MET A 96 -11.20 -33.17 53.81
C MET A 96 -12.43 -32.34 53.45
N SER A 97 -12.91 -31.45 54.34
CA SER A 97 -14.03 -30.55 54.05
C SER A 97 -13.69 -29.55 52.93
N GLY A 98 -12.46 -29.03 52.89
CA GLY A 98 -11.99 -28.14 51.83
C GLY A 98 -11.87 -28.83 50.48
N VAL A 99 -11.40 -30.09 50.45
CA VAL A 99 -11.37 -30.93 49.24
C VAL A 99 -12.79 -31.25 48.76
N GLN A 100 -13.69 -31.65 49.67
CA GLN A 100 -15.09 -31.96 49.35
C GLN A 100 -15.84 -30.74 48.77
N ALA A 101 -15.70 -29.58 49.41
CA ALA A 101 -16.30 -28.32 48.96
C ALA A 101 -15.74 -27.81 47.62
N THR A 102 -14.50 -28.19 47.28
CA THR A 102 -13.86 -27.88 46.00
C THR A 102 -14.33 -28.83 44.89
N CYS A 103 -14.33 -30.14 45.16
CA CYS A 103 -14.80 -31.17 44.24
C CYS A 103 -16.29 -30.97 43.84
N SER A 104 -17.13 -30.61 44.81
CA SER A 104 -18.56 -30.30 44.59
C SER A 104 -18.79 -29.23 43.52
N LYS A 105 -17.99 -28.15 43.51
CA LYS A 105 -18.11 -27.04 42.55
C LYS A 105 -17.79 -27.47 41.11
N TYR A 106 -16.79 -28.33 40.92
CA TYR A 106 -16.45 -28.87 39.59
C TYR A 106 -17.53 -29.82 39.07
N ASN A 107 -18.10 -30.67 39.93
CA ASN A 107 -19.19 -31.57 39.55
C ASN A 107 -20.45 -30.80 39.12
N ALA A 108 -20.88 -29.80 39.90
CA ALA A 108 -22.04 -28.96 39.56
C ALA A 108 -21.86 -28.22 38.22
N THR A 109 -20.68 -27.64 38.00
CA THR A 109 -20.35 -26.95 36.73
C THR A 109 -20.36 -27.91 35.54
N THR A 110 -19.81 -29.12 35.72
CA THR A 110 -19.78 -30.17 34.69
C THR A 110 -21.18 -30.68 34.35
N GLN A 111 -22.07 -30.80 35.35
CA GLN A 111 -23.45 -31.21 35.14
C GLN A 111 -24.26 -30.16 34.35
N GLU A 112 -24.09 -28.87 34.66
CA GLU A 112 -24.70 -27.79 33.87
C GLU A 112 -24.16 -27.74 32.43
N MET A 113 -22.86 -27.92 32.20
CA MET A 113 -22.32 -28.01 30.82
C MET A 113 -22.92 -29.19 30.04
N LYS A 114 -23.08 -30.36 30.66
CA LYS A 114 -23.76 -31.51 30.02
C LYS A 114 -25.23 -31.20 29.68
N ARG A 115 -25.95 -30.47 30.55
CA ARG A 115 -27.34 -30.03 30.33
C ARG A 115 -27.48 -28.94 29.24
N LEU A 116 -26.43 -28.15 29.03
CA LEU A 116 -26.39 -27.09 28.02
C LEU A 116 -26.15 -27.65 26.61
N PHE A 117 -25.21 -28.58 26.46
CA PHE A 117 -24.79 -29.14 25.16
C PHE A 117 -25.39 -30.53 24.86
N ASP A 118 -26.48 -30.91 25.54
CA ASP A 118 -27.26 -32.10 25.24
C ASP A 118 -27.93 -31.98 23.86
N THR A 119 -27.58 -32.87 22.93
CA THR A 119 -28.10 -32.92 21.56
C THR A 119 -29.61 -33.13 21.48
N ASN A 120 -30.24 -33.67 22.53
CA ASN A 120 -31.69 -33.81 22.61
C ASN A 120 -32.41 -32.49 22.93
N ARG A 121 -31.68 -31.49 23.44
CA ARG A 121 -32.20 -30.19 23.91
C ARG A 121 -31.69 -29.00 23.08
N TYR A 122 -30.50 -29.09 22.49
CA TYR A 122 -29.87 -28.01 21.75
C TYR A 122 -29.49 -28.43 20.32
N ASP A 123 -30.33 -28.06 19.34
CA ASP A 123 -29.95 -28.13 17.93
C ASP A 123 -29.30 -26.81 17.48
N ARG A 124 -27.97 -26.86 17.27
CA ARG A 124 -27.14 -25.77 16.76
C ARG A 124 -27.49 -25.32 15.34
N ARG A 125 -28.25 -26.12 14.56
CA ARG A 125 -28.68 -25.77 13.19
C ARG A 125 -29.77 -24.70 13.17
N LEU A 126 -30.56 -24.63 14.25
CA LEU A 126 -31.65 -23.66 14.38
C LEU A 126 -31.15 -22.40 15.08
N ARG A 127 -31.39 -21.23 14.46
CA ARG A 127 -31.08 -19.93 15.06
C ARG A 127 -31.84 -19.72 16.38
N PRO A 128 -31.30 -18.94 17.33
CA PRO A 128 -32.09 -18.43 18.44
C PRO A 128 -33.37 -17.77 17.94
N LEU A 129 -34.47 -17.93 18.69
CA LEU A 129 -35.77 -17.32 18.38
C LEU A 129 -36.32 -17.70 16.98
N PHE A 130 -35.97 -18.88 16.44
CA PHE A 130 -36.56 -19.39 15.19
C PHE A 130 -38.10 -19.34 15.21
N GLN A 131 -38.70 -18.87 14.11
CA GLN A 131 -40.14 -18.56 13.98
C GLN A 131 -40.71 -17.56 15.02
N LYS A 132 -39.83 -16.80 15.68
CA LYS A 132 -40.14 -15.63 16.52
C LYS A 132 -39.29 -14.45 16.02
N ASP A 133 -39.00 -13.50 16.91
CA ASP A 133 -38.17 -12.32 16.62
C ASP A 133 -36.82 -12.63 15.98
N LYS A 134 -36.28 -11.61 15.30
CA LYS A 134 -34.93 -11.61 14.73
C LYS A 134 -33.83 -11.62 15.79
N VAL A 135 -32.73 -12.30 15.51
CA VAL A 135 -31.54 -12.30 16.37
C VAL A 135 -30.79 -10.98 16.17
N THR A 136 -30.79 -10.11 17.18
CA THR A 136 -29.87 -8.95 17.18
C THR A 136 -28.46 -9.44 17.55
N VAL A 137 -27.50 -9.22 16.65
CA VAL A 137 -26.08 -9.53 16.90
C VAL A 137 -25.31 -8.20 17.00
N THR A 138 -24.79 -7.92 18.19
CA THR A 138 -23.95 -6.74 18.42
C THR A 138 -22.50 -7.07 18.06
N VAL A 139 -21.84 -6.19 17.31
CA VAL A 139 -20.49 -6.39 16.77
C VAL A 139 -19.58 -5.25 17.19
N GLY A 140 -18.32 -5.57 17.48
CA GLY A 140 -17.24 -4.61 17.65
C GLY A 140 -15.90 -5.22 17.21
N MET A 141 -14.85 -4.41 17.12
CA MET A 141 -13.51 -4.88 16.82
C MET A 141 -12.44 -4.06 17.56
N SER A 142 -11.32 -4.72 17.88
CA SER A 142 -10.09 -4.01 18.23
C SER A 142 -9.06 -4.25 17.12
N VAL A 143 -8.59 -3.18 16.47
CA VAL A 143 -7.56 -3.26 15.44
C VAL A 143 -6.21 -3.42 16.11
N VAL A 144 -5.58 -4.58 15.94
CA VAL A 144 -4.26 -4.92 16.50
C VAL A 144 -3.17 -4.14 15.79
N HIS A 145 -3.22 -4.12 14.45
CA HIS A 145 -2.45 -3.23 13.58
C HIS A 145 -3.07 -3.21 12.18
N PHE A 146 -2.78 -2.13 11.44
CA PHE A 146 -2.90 -2.12 9.99
C PHE A 146 -1.61 -2.69 9.39
N GLY A 147 -1.74 -3.54 8.37
CA GLY A 147 -0.62 -4.10 7.62
C GLY A 147 -0.24 -3.21 6.44
N GLN A 148 0.32 -3.83 5.39
CA GLN A 148 0.57 -3.15 4.13
C GLN A 148 -0.75 -2.80 3.43
N ILE A 149 -0.83 -1.55 2.94
CA ILE A 149 -1.75 -1.12 1.88
C ILE A 149 -1.04 -1.40 0.54
N ARG A 150 -1.76 -1.88 -0.47
CA ARG A 150 -1.23 -2.22 -1.79
C ARG A 150 -2.07 -1.59 -2.88
N GLU A 151 -1.57 -0.50 -3.47
CA GLU A 151 -2.22 0.17 -4.60
C GLU A 151 -2.27 -0.74 -5.83
N VAL A 152 -1.19 -1.48 -6.10
CA VAL A 152 -1.07 -2.36 -7.29
C VAL A 152 -2.19 -3.39 -7.33
N ASP A 153 -2.57 -3.93 -6.17
CA ASP A 153 -3.65 -4.91 -6.02
C ASP A 153 -5.01 -4.27 -5.69
N MET A 154 -5.07 -2.99 -5.31
CA MET A 154 -6.26 -2.34 -4.72
C MET A 154 -6.78 -3.08 -3.48
N ASP A 155 -5.92 -3.30 -2.48
CA ASP A 155 -6.32 -3.83 -1.17
C ASP A 155 -5.46 -3.33 -0.01
N TYR A 156 -5.90 -3.66 1.21
CA TYR A 156 -5.16 -3.42 2.44
C TYR A 156 -5.27 -4.63 3.38
N ASN A 157 -4.23 -4.82 4.19
CA ASN A 157 -4.21 -5.82 5.25
C ASN A 157 -4.58 -5.20 6.60
N ILE A 158 -5.35 -5.92 7.41
CA ILE A 158 -5.72 -5.53 8.77
C ILE A 158 -5.76 -6.76 9.68
N ASP A 159 -5.25 -6.64 10.90
CA ASP A 159 -5.29 -7.69 11.93
C ASP A 159 -6.17 -7.20 13.08
N ILE A 160 -7.25 -7.93 13.37
CA ILE A 160 -8.29 -7.53 14.31
C ILE A 160 -8.59 -8.61 15.34
N PHE A 161 -8.93 -8.21 16.56
CA PHE A 161 -9.81 -8.99 17.41
C PHE A 161 -11.25 -8.64 17.05
N PHE A 162 -11.99 -9.59 16.51
CA PHE A 162 -13.40 -9.45 16.13
C PHE A 162 -14.29 -9.94 17.27
N TYR A 163 -15.29 -9.14 17.67
CA TYR A 163 -16.17 -9.42 18.80
C TYR A 163 -17.63 -9.50 18.36
N GLN A 164 -18.37 -10.45 18.94
CA GLN A 164 -19.81 -10.61 18.73
C GLN A 164 -20.54 -10.91 20.03
N ASN A 165 -21.72 -10.33 20.22
CA ASN A 165 -22.60 -10.57 21.36
C ASN A 165 -24.04 -10.78 20.85
N TRP A 166 -24.63 -11.93 21.17
CA TRP A 166 -26.04 -12.23 20.92
C TRP A 166 -26.65 -12.95 22.11
N LYS A 167 -27.98 -13.11 22.12
CA LYS A 167 -28.71 -13.79 23.18
C LYS A 167 -29.32 -15.10 22.66
N ASP A 168 -28.96 -16.22 23.27
CA ASP A 168 -29.59 -17.52 23.05
C ASP A 168 -30.23 -18.01 24.35
N GLU A 169 -31.56 -17.94 24.41
CA GLU A 169 -32.33 -18.31 25.61
C GLU A 169 -32.16 -19.79 26.00
N ARG A 170 -31.78 -20.66 25.05
CA ARG A 170 -31.54 -22.10 25.30
C ARG A 170 -30.31 -22.31 26.18
N LEU A 171 -29.35 -21.38 26.15
CA LEU A 171 -28.07 -21.45 26.88
C LEU A 171 -28.11 -20.82 28.28
N LYS A 172 -29.29 -20.41 28.77
CA LYS A 172 -29.48 -19.96 30.17
C LYS A 172 -29.10 -21.05 31.18
N HIS A 173 -28.38 -20.67 32.25
CA HIS A 173 -27.85 -21.60 33.24
C HIS A 173 -27.83 -21.04 34.67
N ASN A 174 -27.90 -21.93 35.66
CA ASN A 174 -28.05 -21.57 37.07
C ASN A 174 -26.74 -21.17 37.79
N LEU A 175 -25.58 -21.28 37.11
CA LEU A 175 -24.29 -20.86 37.66
C LEU A 175 -24.25 -19.34 37.86
N LYS A 176 -23.62 -18.86 38.95
CA LYS A 176 -23.49 -17.44 39.28
C LYS A 176 -22.41 -16.69 38.47
N PHE A 177 -21.68 -17.38 37.62
CA PHE A 177 -20.54 -16.88 36.85
C PHE A 177 -20.64 -17.34 35.39
N PRO A 178 -20.04 -16.62 34.43
CA PRO A 178 -20.06 -17.02 33.03
C PRO A 178 -19.20 -18.27 32.77
N ILE A 179 -19.68 -19.17 31.91
CA ILE A 179 -18.90 -20.31 31.40
C ILE A 179 -18.01 -19.81 30.27
N VAL A 180 -16.68 -19.98 30.41
CA VAL A 180 -15.70 -19.62 29.37
C VAL A 180 -15.16 -20.89 28.71
N LEU A 181 -15.14 -20.90 27.37
CA LEU A 181 -14.67 -22.00 26.53
C LEU A 181 -13.66 -21.49 25.49
N GLY A 182 -12.73 -22.36 25.09
CA GLY A 182 -11.85 -22.11 23.95
C GLY A 182 -12.58 -22.18 22.61
N GLY A 183 -11.95 -21.61 21.58
CA GLY A 183 -12.48 -21.53 20.21
C GLY A 183 -12.83 -22.88 19.60
N GLU A 184 -12.12 -23.94 19.98
CA GLU A 184 -12.34 -25.31 19.54
C GLU A 184 -13.78 -25.80 19.82
N TYR A 185 -14.42 -25.29 20.88
CA TYR A 185 -15.80 -25.65 21.26
C TYR A 185 -16.89 -24.86 20.54
N ARG A 186 -16.56 -23.94 19.61
CA ARG A 186 -17.54 -23.16 18.82
C ARG A 186 -18.53 -24.02 18.04
N HIS A 187 -18.17 -25.26 17.76
CA HIS A 187 -19.03 -26.21 17.07
C HIS A 187 -20.19 -26.75 17.93
N LEU A 188 -20.20 -26.54 19.26
CA LEU A 188 -21.26 -27.00 20.16
C LEU A 188 -22.49 -26.08 20.19
N ILE A 189 -22.35 -24.83 19.75
CA ILE A 189 -23.42 -23.82 19.77
C ILE A 189 -23.81 -23.36 18.35
N TRP A 190 -24.98 -22.74 18.21
CA TRP A 190 -25.27 -21.94 17.02
C TRP A 190 -24.35 -20.70 17.02
N MET A 191 -23.80 -20.39 15.86
CA MET A 191 -22.98 -19.19 15.60
C MET A 191 -23.66 -18.39 14.48
N PRO A 192 -23.61 -17.05 14.52
CA PRO A 192 -24.00 -16.24 13.36
C PRO A 192 -23.06 -16.52 12.17
N ASP A 193 -23.62 -16.47 10.98
CA ASP A 193 -22.99 -16.77 9.69
C ASP A 193 -22.29 -15.54 9.10
N THR A 194 -21.55 -14.84 9.95
CA THR A 194 -20.97 -13.54 9.64
C THR A 194 -19.85 -13.65 8.61
N PHE A 195 -19.95 -12.87 7.54
CA PHE A 195 -18.89 -12.73 6.55
C PHE A 195 -18.57 -11.26 6.24
N PHE A 196 -17.43 -11.05 5.60
CA PHE A 196 -16.93 -9.76 5.16
C PHE A 196 -17.12 -9.66 3.64
N LEU A 197 -17.84 -8.66 3.15
CA LEU A 197 -18.27 -8.57 1.75
C LEU A 197 -17.08 -8.36 0.80
N ASN A 198 -16.21 -7.41 1.12
CA ASN A 198 -15.09 -6.99 0.28
C ASN A 198 -13.77 -7.71 0.61
N ILE A 199 -13.83 -8.96 1.09
CA ILE A 199 -12.64 -9.73 1.49
C ILE A 199 -12.03 -10.50 0.31
N LYS A 200 -10.70 -10.43 0.17
CA LYS A 200 -9.93 -11.26 -0.78
C LYS A 200 -9.34 -12.50 -0.11
N THR A 201 -8.75 -12.34 1.07
CA THR A 201 -8.24 -13.46 1.88
C THR A 201 -8.52 -13.21 3.37
N ALA A 202 -8.71 -14.29 4.13
CA ALA A 202 -8.92 -14.24 5.57
C ALA A 202 -8.17 -15.39 6.26
N LYS A 203 -7.59 -15.12 7.43
CA LYS A 203 -6.82 -16.08 8.22
C LYS A 203 -7.22 -16.01 9.69
N PHE A 204 -7.70 -17.14 10.22
CA PHE A 204 -7.82 -17.37 11.66
C PHE A 204 -6.44 -17.68 12.24
N HIS A 205 -6.17 -17.19 13.46
CA HIS A 205 -4.92 -17.51 14.17
C HIS A 205 -5.11 -18.70 15.11
N SER A 206 -4.36 -19.77 14.91
CA SER A 206 -4.49 -21.04 15.67
C SER A 206 -3.18 -21.52 16.33
N ILE A 207 -2.27 -20.59 16.63
CA ILE A 207 -0.94 -20.87 17.19
C ILE A 207 -0.72 -19.97 18.42
N PRO A 208 -0.29 -20.49 19.58
CA PRO A 208 -0.07 -21.91 19.90
C PRO A 208 -1.37 -22.71 20.15
N ALA A 209 -2.52 -22.03 20.19
CA ALA A 209 -3.86 -22.60 20.28
C ALA A 209 -4.84 -21.75 19.44
N ASP A 210 -6.11 -22.16 19.31
CA ASP A 210 -7.15 -21.34 18.69
C ASP A 210 -7.28 -20.00 19.44
N ASN A 211 -6.94 -18.89 18.78
CA ASN A 211 -7.03 -17.55 19.33
C ASN A 211 -8.48 -17.01 19.24
N SER A 212 -9.42 -17.85 19.67
CA SER A 212 -10.83 -17.55 19.83
C SER A 212 -11.34 -17.98 21.20
N ARG A 213 -12.36 -17.30 21.70
CA ARG A 213 -12.98 -17.53 23.02
C ARG A 213 -14.48 -17.39 22.91
N ILE A 214 -15.20 -18.24 23.64
CA ILE A 214 -16.63 -18.13 23.89
C ILE A 214 -16.86 -17.89 25.38
N SER A 215 -17.82 -17.03 25.71
CA SER A 215 -18.21 -16.74 27.08
C SER A 215 -19.74 -16.70 27.17
N ILE A 216 -20.34 -17.72 27.77
CA ILE A 216 -21.79 -17.83 27.98
C ILE A 216 -22.11 -17.25 29.35
N ASN A 217 -23.00 -16.26 29.39
CA ASN A 217 -23.47 -15.63 30.63
C ASN A 217 -24.74 -16.32 31.16
N PRO A 218 -25.02 -16.27 32.49
CA PRO A 218 -26.18 -16.95 33.09
C PRO A 218 -27.53 -16.59 32.46
N ASN A 219 -27.67 -15.36 31.98
CA ASN A 219 -28.86 -14.82 31.31
C ASN A 219 -29.04 -15.28 29.84
N GLY A 220 -28.13 -16.08 29.30
CA GLY A 220 -28.14 -16.57 27.91
C GLY A 220 -27.44 -15.65 26.90
N HIS A 221 -26.76 -14.58 27.33
CA HIS A 221 -25.88 -13.82 26.41
C HIS A 221 -24.59 -14.59 26.12
N VAL A 222 -24.29 -14.77 24.84
CA VAL A 222 -23.06 -15.38 24.35
C VAL A 222 -22.17 -14.28 23.79
N ASN A 223 -20.99 -14.11 24.38
CA ASN A 223 -19.93 -13.29 23.81
C ASN A 223 -18.91 -14.20 23.10
N TYR A 224 -18.68 -13.96 21.82
CA TYR A 224 -17.61 -14.58 21.03
C TYR A 224 -16.53 -13.54 20.72
N SER A 225 -15.27 -13.96 20.73
CA SER A 225 -14.15 -13.16 20.26
C SER A 225 -13.15 -14.03 19.50
N THR A 226 -12.61 -13.56 18.38
CA THR A 226 -11.59 -14.29 17.58
C THR A 226 -10.59 -13.33 16.96
N ARG A 227 -9.33 -13.74 16.82
CA ARG A 227 -8.33 -12.97 16.06
C ARG A 227 -8.32 -13.36 14.59
N LEU A 228 -8.46 -12.36 13.72
CA LEU A 228 -8.49 -12.50 12.26
C LEU A 228 -7.44 -11.58 11.63
N THR A 229 -6.63 -12.10 10.71
CA THR A 229 -5.96 -11.25 9.71
C THR A 229 -6.75 -11.30 8.42
N LEU A 230 -7.02 -10.14 7.85
CA LEU A 230 -7.93 -9.90 6.73
C LEU A 230 -7.21 -9.10 5.64
N THR A 231 -7.31 -9.54 4.38
CA THR A 231 -6.94 -8.75 3.20
C THR A 231 -8.22 -8.28 2.51
N ALA A 232 -8.57 -7.00 2.65
CA ALA A 232 -9.82 -6.44 2.16
C ALA A 232 -9.57 -5.51 0.96
N GLY A 233 -10.38 -5.65 -0.08
CA GLY A 233 -10.34 -4.79 -1.27
C GLY A 233 -10.70 -3.35 -0.93
N CYS A 234 -9.93 -2.42 -1.49
CA CYS A 234 -10.12 -0.97 -1.34
C CYS A 234 -9.87 -0.30 -2.69
N GLU A 235 -10.91 0.27 -3.29
CA GLU A 235 -10.82 0.98 -4.58
C GLU A 235 -10.27 2.39 -4.36
N MET A 236 -8.98 2.57 -4.65
CA MET A 236 -8.26 3.81 -4.34
C MET A 236 -8.41 4.86 -5.45
N ASN A 237 -8.66 6.11 -5.07
CA ASN A 237 -8.66 7.26 -5.97
C ASN A 237 -7.25 7.86 -6.02
N LEU A 238 -6.47 7.51 -7.03
CA LEU A 238 -5.04 7.84 -7.13
C LEU A 238 -4.78 9.12 -7.96
N ARG A 239 -5.81 9.93 -8.25
CA ARG A 239 -5.70 11.15 -9.07
C ARG A 239 -4.64 12.11 -8.55
N ASP A 240 -4.51 12.22 -7.23
CA ASP A 240 -3.67 13.21 -6.58
C ASP A 240 -2.37 12.61 -6.03
N TYR A 241 -2.12 11.33 -6.33
CA TYR A 241 -0.93 10.59 -5.88
C TYR A 241 0.36 11.36 -6.19
N PRO A 242 1.26 11.56 -5.20
CA PRO A 242 1.27 10.96 -3.85
C PRO A 242 0.63 11.82 -2.73
N LEU A 243 -0.10 12.89 -3.05
CA LEU A 243 -0.79 13.76 -2.08
C LEU A 243 -2.17 13.20 -1.67
N ASP A 244 -2.42 11.92 -1.90
CA ASP A 244 -3.71 11.27 -1.79
C ASP A 244 -4.08 10.86 -0.34
N GLU A 245 -5.38 10.89 -0.08
CA GLU A 245 -6.01 10.34 1.12
C GLU A 245 -7.06 9.31 0.68
N GLN A 246 -6.87 8.06 1.09
CA GLN A 246 -7.71 6.92 0.68
C GLN A 246 -8.67 6.55 1.80
N THR A 247 -9.91 6.21 1.47
CA THR A 247 -10.90 5.74 2.44
C THR A 247 -11.29 4.30 2.12
N CYS A 248 -10.85 3.38 2.96
CA CYS A 248 -11.03 1.95 2.78
C CYS A 248 -12.10 1.40 3.73
N ASN A 249 -13.09 0.71 3.17
CA ASN A 249 -14.19 0.13 3.91
C ASN A 249 -13.95 -1.34 4.29
N LEU A 250 -14.61 -1.79 5.35
CA LEU A 250 -14.72 -3.20 5.76
C LEU A 250 -16.19 -3.48 6.07
N THR A 251 -16.88 -4.15 5.14
CA THR A 251 -18.34 -4.34 5.23
C THR A 251 -18.67 -5.74 5.77
N ILE A 252 -19.46 -5.80 6.83
CA ILE A 252 -19.86 -7.03 7.54
C ILE A 252 -21.36 -7.28 7.37
N LEU A 253 -21.75 -8.53 7.08
CA LEU A 253 -23.15 -8.95 6.91
C LEU A 253 -23.35 -10.46 7.18
N SER A 254 -24.58 -10.94 6.99
CA SER A 254 -24.98 -12.37 7.08
C SER A 254 -25.10 -12.94 5.67
N TYR A 255 -24.75 -14.20 5.49
CA TYR A 255 -24.83 -14.87 4.19
C TYR A 255 -26.24 -15.40 3.89
N ALA A 256 -26.89 -16.01 4.87
CA ALA A 256 -28.15 -16.73 4.72
C ALA A 256 -29.36 -16.08 5.43
N PHE A 257 -29.14 -15.19 6.41
CA PHE A 257 -30.22 -14.56 7.17
C PHE A 257 -30.48 -13.11 6.74
N THR A 258 -31.73 -12.84 6.36
CA THR A 258 -32.20 -11.48 6.02
C THR A 258 -32.38 -10.61 7.27
N VAL A 259 -32.67 -9.31 7.10
CA VAL A 259 -33.03 -8.37 8.19
C VAL A 259 -34.20 -8.86 9.07
N HIS A 260 -35.02 -9.78 8.57
CA HIS A 260 -36.15 -10.38 9.30
C HIS A 260 -35.74 -11.52 10.23
N ASP A 261 -34.58 -12.15 10.02
CA ASP A 261 -34.06 -13.26 10.82
C ASP A 261 -32.89 -12.86 11.72
N LEU A 262 -32.02 -11.97 11.23
CA LEU A 262 -30.80 -11.54 11.91
C LEU A 262 -30.54 -10.06 11.63
N ASP A 263 -30.15 -9.29 12.65
CA ASP A 263 -29.87 -7.87 12.52
C ASP A 263 -28.57 -7.47 13.24
N TYR A 264 -27.54 -7.13 12.46
CA TYR A 264 -26.28 -6.63 13.00
C TYR A 264 -26.39 -5.20 13.51
N LYS A 265 -25.68 -4.88 14.59
CA LYS A 265 -25.56 -3.53 15.15
C LYS A 265 -24.13 -3.32 15.67
N TRP A 266 -23.63 -2.09 15.61
CA TRP A 266 -22.38 -1.72 16.27
C TRP A 266 -22.54 -1.72 17.80
N SER A 267 -21.45 -2.00 18.50
CA SER A 267 -21.38 -2.02 19.96
C SER A 267 -21.31 -0.61 20.56
N GLY A 268 -22.35 0.20 20.37
CA GLY A 268 -22.40 1.60 20.84
C GLY A 268 -22.08 2.59 19.71
N LYS A 269 -21.32 3.64 20.03
CA LYS A 269 -20.78 4.61 19.06
C LYS A 269 -19.55 4.03 18.34
N THR A 270 -19.00 4.79 17.39
CA THR A 270 -17.74 4.47 16.68
C THR A 270 -16.60 4.14 17.65
N GLU A 271 -16.38 4.96 18.67
CA GLU A 271 -15.34 4.78 19.70
C GLU A 271 -15.55 3.53 20.58
N ASP A 272 -16.81 3.20 20.90
CA ASP A 272 -17.18 2.00 21.67
C ASP A 272 -17.03 0.71 20.81
N ALA A 273 -17.18 0.84 19.49
CA ALA A 273 -17.27 -0.26 18.55
C ALA A 273 -15.94 -0.58 17.82
N ILE A 274 -15.04 0.39 17.67
CA ILE A 274 -13.72 0.24 17.05
C ILE A 274 -12.64 0.81 17.97
N VAL A 275 -11.80 -0.06 18.52
CA VAL A 275 -10.65 0.33 19.36
C VAL A 275 -9.35 0.10 18.59
N ILE A 276 -8.60 1.16 18.29
CA ILE A 276 -7.30 1.04 17.62
C ILE A 276 -6.20 0.81 18.67
N LEU A 277 -5.52 -0.35 18.64
CA LEU A 277 -4.41 -0.68 19.54
C LEU A 277 -3.05 -0.20 19.02
N ASN A 278 -2.88 -0.18 17.70
CA ASN A 278 -1.72 0.40 17.03
C ASN A 278 -2.14 0.97 15.65
N ASN A 279 -1.84 2.25 15.43
CA ASN A 279 -2.08 2.97 14.17
C ASN A 279 -0.79 3.23 13.37
N ALA A 280 0.37 2.81 13.86
CA ALA A 280 1.65 3.07 13.20
C ALA A 280 1.82 2.21 11.93
N MET A 281 1.92 2.89 10.78
CA MET A 281 2.28 2.31 9.48
C MET A 281 3.56 3.00 8.95
N ASN A 282 4.13 2.47 7.87
CA ASN A 282 5.35 3.03 7.28
C ASN A 282 5.06 4.19 6.31
N GLU A 283 4.12 3.99 5.39
CA GLU A 283 3.87 4.85 4.22
C GLU A 283 2.63 5.74 4.34
N PHE A 284 1.80 5.47 5.34
CA PHE A 284 0.53 6.15 5.60
C PHE A 284 0.39 6.51 7.09
N ASP A 285 -0.52 7.41 7.38
CA ASP A 285 -1.06 7.71 8.70
C ASP A 285 -2.58 7.50 8.69
N LEU A 286 -3.14 6.90 9.75
CA LEU A 286 -4.59 6.81 9.95
C LEU A 286 -5.10 8.22 10.32
N SER A 287 -5.93 8.83 9.47
CA SER A 287 -6.48 10.17 9.68
C SER A 287 -7.80 10.16 10.46
N ASP A 288 -8.68 9.20 10.16
CA ASP A 288 -10.04 9.11 10.72
C ASP A 288 -10.58 7.67 10.60
N TYR A 289 -11.60 7.33 11.39
CA TYR A 289 -12.36 6.09 11.22
C TYR A 289 -13.82 6.26 11.64
N LYS A 290 -14.74 5.66 10.88
CA LYS A 290 -16.20 5.80 11.07
C LYS A 290 -16.92 4.47 11.02
N THR A 291 -18.07 4.40 11.69
CA THR A 291 -18.97 3.23 11.68
C THR A 291 -20.33 3.59 11.09
N PHE A 292 -20.77 2.81 10.10
CA PHE A 292 -22.04 2.97 9.42
C PHE A 292 -22.89 1.70 9.54
N LYS A 293 -24.22 1.88 9.52
CA LYS A 293 -25.18 0.79 9.36
C LYS A 293 -26.16 1.17 8.27
N GLU A 294 -26.27 0.31 7.28
CA GLU A 294 -27.08 0.52 6.08
C GLU A 294 -27.92 -0.72 5.80
N PHE A 295 -28.89 -0.58 4.88
CA PHE A 295 -29.71 -1.69 4.43
C PHE A 295 -29.69 -1.74 2.91
N TYR A 296 -29.36 -2.91 2.36
CA TYR A 296 -29.29 -3.15 0.92
C TYR A 296 -30.33 -4.19 0.52
N ASP A 297 -31.05 -3.90 -0.57
CA ASP A 297 -32.03 -4.80 -1.16
C ASP A 297 -31.35 -5.57 -2.31
N TYR A 298 -31.23 -6.88 -2.14
CA TYR A 298 -30.68 -7.84 -3.11
C TYR A 298 -31.82 -8.64 -3.78
N VAL A 299 -31.49 -9.38 -4.85
CA VAL A 299 -32.46 -10.26 -5.57
C VAL A 299 -33.15 -11.26 -4.61
N SER A 300 -32.46 -11.68 -3.55
CA SER A 300 -32.93 -12.63 -2.55
C SER A 300 -33.67 -12.00 -1.34
N GLY A 301 -33.93 -10.68 -1.34
CA GLY A 301 -34.52 -9.95 -0.20
C GLY A 301 -33.59 -8.87 0.38
N ARG A 302 -33.79 -8.48 1.64
CA ARG A 302 -33.09 -7.34 2.28
C ARG A 302 -32.05 -7.77 3.31
N TRP A 303 -30.87 -7.14 3.29
CA TRP A 303 -29.75 -7.38 4.21
C TRP A 303 -29.35 -6.14 5.01
N THR A 304 -28.82 -6.35 6.22
CA THR A 304 -28.14 -5.33 7.01
C THR A 304 -26.65 -5.31 6.64
N HIS A 305 -26.14 -4.16 6.19
CA HIS A 305 -24.71 -3.91 6.05
C HIS A 305 -24.20 -3.17 7.29
N LEU A 306 -23.03 -3.61 7.77
CA LEU A 306 -22.37 -3.04 8.93
C LEU A 306 -20.93 -2.65 8.51
N THR A 307 -20.74 -1.39 8.15
CA THR A 307 -19.53 -0.91 7.44
C THR A 307 -18.63 -0.14 8.38
N ALA A 308 -17.41 -0.63 8.62
CA ALA A 308 -16.34 0.18 9.18
C ALA A 308 -15.60 0.88 8.04
N SER A 309 -15.19 2.13 8.23
CA SER A 309 -14.50 2.93 7.23
C SER A 309 -13.25 3.54 7.85
N PHE A 310 -12.10 3.40 7.19
CA PHE A 310 -10.79 3.86 7.66
C PHE A 310 -10.19 4.80 6.64
N SER A 311 -9.83 6.03 7.05
CA SER A 311 -9.19 7.01 6.18
C SER A 311 -7.67 7.02 6.43
N PHE A 312 -6.91 6.96 5.34
CA PHE A 312 -5.46 6.79 5.32
C PHE A 312 -4.81 7.88 4.47
N LYS A 313 -3.98 8.71 5.08
CA LYS A 313 -3.26 9.80 4.43
C LYS A 313 -1.83 9.38 4.10
N ARG A 314 -1.36 9.59 2.86
CA ARG A 314 -0.01 9.18 2.45
C ARG A 314 1.08 10.10 2.99
N ARG A 315 2.23 9.52 3.35
CA ARG A 315 3.44 10.24 3.77
C ARG A 315 4.32 10.64 2.58
N LEU A 316 4.39 11.94 2.31
CA LEU A 316 5.11 12.50 1.15
C LEU A 316 6.64 12.36 1.17
N GLY A 317 7.26 12.16 2.35
CA GLY A 317 8.72 12.22 2.52
C GLY A 317 9.50 11.27 1.61
N TYR A 318 9.00 10.04 1.42
CA TYR A 318 9.61 9.06 0.51
C TYR A 318 9.56 9.54 -0.95
N SER A 319 8.39 9.96 -1.43
CA SER A 319 8.18 10.42 -2.81
C SER A 319 8.98 11.68 -3.13
N LEU A 320 9.11 12.60 -2.18
CA LEU A 320 9.94 13.81 -2.32
C LEU A 320 11.41 13.46 -2.61
N ILE A 321 11.98 12.53 -1.84
CA ILE A 321 13.40 12.16 -1.92
C ILE A 321 13.69 11.22 -3.10
N GLN A 322 12.82 10.24 -3.36
CA GLN A 322 13.05 9.19 -4.37
C GLN A 322 12.52 9.53 -5.77
N VAL A 323 11.53 10.43 -5.89
CA VAL A 323 10.85 10.72 -7.16
C VAL A 323 11.03 12.18 -7.57
N TYR A 324 10.55 13.13 -6.76
CA TYR A 324 10.59 14.55 -7.14
C TYR A 324 12.02 15.10 -7.22
N ALA A 325 12.90 14.83 -6.24
CA ALA A 325 14.26 15.35 -6.23
C ALA A 325 15.13 14.82 -7.39
N PRO A 326 15.16 13.51 -7.72
CA PRO A 326 15.86 13.01 -8.91
C PRO A 326 15.30 13.58 -10.22
N THR A 327 13.97 13.70 -10.36
CA THR A 327 13.37 14.34 -11.55
C THR A 327 13.77 15.80 -11.68
N PHE A 328 13.76 16.58 -10.58
CA PHE A 328 14.25 17.96 -10.57
C PHE A 328 15.72 18.05 -10.99
N LEU A 329 16.58 17.16 -10.48
CA LEU A 329 18.00 17.12 -10.85
C LEU A 329 18.21 16.79 -12.34
N ILE A 330 17.46 15.85 -12.91
CA ILE A 330 17.55 15.54 -14.36
C ILE A 330 17.13 16.74 -15.22
N VAL A 331 16.07 17.46 -14.81
CA VAL A 331 15.64 18.69 -15.50
C VAL A 331 16.70 19.79 -15.38
N ALA A 332 17.26 20.01 -14.19
CA ALA A 332 18.33 20.99 -13.97
C ALA A 332 19.61 20.66 -14.75
N LEU A 333 19.99 19.37 -14.84
CA LEU A 333 21.11 18.91 -15.67
C LEU A 333 20.87 19.22 -17.16
N SER A 334 19.64 19.08 -17.66
CA SER A 334 19.33 19.41 -19.07
C SER A 334 19.65 20.86 -19.42
N TRP A 335 19.53 21.80 -18.47
CA TRP A 335 19.82 23.22 -18.69
C TRP A 335 21.32 23.56 -18.75
N LEU A 336 22.20 22.63 -18.35
CA LEU A 336 23.65 22.81 -18.52
C LEU A 336 24.06 22.81 -20.01
N SER A 337 23.24 22.22 -20.89
CA SER A 337 23.41 22.30 -22.34
C SER A 337 23.56 23.74 -22.85
N PHE A 338 22.78 24.68 -22.31
CA PHE A 338 22.80 26.10 -22.70
C PHE A 338 24.10 26.83 -22.29
N TRP A 339 24.92 26.25 -21.41
CA TRP A 339 26.17 26.83 -20.90
C TRP A 339 27.42 26.29 -21.62
N ILE A 340 27.35 25.07 -22.15
CA ILE A 340 28.37 24.47 -23.02
C ILE A 340 28.45 25.29 -24.32
N SER A 341 29.61 25.41 -24.97
CA SER A 341 29.69 26.09 -26.27
C SER A 341 28.91 25.35 -27.36
N LYS A 342 28.44 26.05 -28.39
CA LYS A 342 27.76 25.43 -29.55
C LYS A 342 28.68 24.49 -30.34
N ASP A 343 29.98 24.78 -30.30
CA ASP A 343 31.04 24.07 -31.02
C ASP A 343 31.36 22.70 -30.38
N ALA A 344 31.07 22.54 -29.09
CA ALA A 344 31.20 21.27 -28.35
C ALA A 344 30.00 20.32 -28.62
N VAL A 345 29.68 20.11 -29.90
CA VAL A 345 28.59 19.28 -30.44
C VAL A 345 28.44 17.93 -29.73
N PRO A 346 29.50 17.11 -29.51
CA PRO A 346 29.35 15.80 -28.86
C PRO A 346 28.88 15.90 -27.40
N ALA A 347 29.29 16.95 -26.68
CA ALA A 347 28.94 17.14 -25.27
C ALA A 347 27.47 17.56 -25.10
N ARG A 348 27.00 18.53 -25.92
CA ARG A 348 25.58 18.93 -25.91
C ARG A 348 24.66 17.78 -26.32
N ILE A 349 25.00 17.02 -27.38
CA ILE A 349 24.20 15.87 -27.83
C ILE A 349 24.20 14.75 -26.77
N GLY A 350 25.36 14.41 -26.21
CA GLY A 350 25.47 13.37 -25.18
C GLY A 350 24.64 13.70 -23.95
N LEU A 351 24.71 14.92 -23.43
CA LEU A 351 23.92 15.38 -22.29
C LEU A 351 22.41 15.41 -22.61
N GLY A 352 22.02 15.83 -23.82
CA GLY A 352 20.62 15.82 -24.26
C GLY A 352 20.02 14.41 -24.35
N ILE A 353 20.72 13.48 -25.01
CA ILE A 353 20.24 12.09 -25.15
C ILE A 353 20.21 11.38 -23.79
N THR A 354 21.25 11.55 -22.96
CA THR A 354 21.28 10.91 -21.64
C THR A 354 20.19 11.44 -20.71
N THR A 355 19.96 12.75 -20.63
CA THR A 355 18.88 13.29 -19.78
C THR A 355 17.49 12.83 -20.23
N VAL A 356 17.20 12.78 -21.54
CA VAL A 356 15.95 12.20 -22.08
C VAL A 356 15.81 10.71 -21.71
N LEU A 357 16.87 9.91 -21.88
CA LEU A 357 16.85 8.49 -21.51
C LEU A 357 16.64 8.28 -20.01
N THR A 358 17.32 9.07 -19.17
CA THR A 358 17.21 8.95 -17.71
C THR A 358 15.79 9.28 -17.22
N ILE A 359 15.15 10.36 -17.72
CA ILE A 359 13.79 10.70 -17.28
C ILE A 359 12.74 9.68 -17.76
N VAL A 360 12.89 9.12 -18.98
CA VAL A 360 12.03 8.04 -19.47
C VAL A 360 12.22 6.76 -18.64
N THR A 361 13.46 6.43 -18.28
CA THR A 361 13.79 5.27 -17.43
C THR A 361 13.21 5.42 -16.02
N LEU A 362 13.34 6.60 -15.41
CA LEU A 362 12.77 6.92 -14.09
C LEU A 362 11.24 6.86 -14.10
N MET A 363 10.60 7.46 -15.11
CA MET A 363 9.14 7.41 -15.29
C MET A 363 8.65 5.96 -15.48
N GLY A 364 9.38 5.14 -16.24
CA GLY A 364 9.08 3.72 -16.44
C GLY A 364 9.23 2.88 -15.17
N SER A 365 10.30 3.09 -14.40
CA SER A 365 10.55 2.42 -13.13
C SER A 365 9.47 2.74 -12.09
N PHE A 366 9.12 4.02 -11.94
CA PHE A 366 8.04 4.46 -11.06
C PHE A 366 6.68 3.87 -11.47
N ARG A 367 6.36 3.85 -12.77
CA ARG A 367 5.11 3.27 -13.31
C ARG A 367 4.98 1.75 -13.13
N ALA A 368 6.03 1.04 -12.71
CA ALA A 368 5.95 -0.36 -12.32
C ALA A 368 5.51 -0.56 -10.85
N GLN A 369 5.57 0.48 -10.02
CA GLN A 369 5.27 0.43 -8.58
C GLN A 369 3.82 0.87 -8.26
N VAL A 370 3.15 1.53 -9.20
CA VAL A 370 1.81 2.12 -9.04
C VAL A 370 0.84 1.46 -10.03
N PRO A 371 -0.42 1.15 -9.66
CA PRO A 371 -1.38 0.46 -10.53
C PRO A 371 -1.66 1.23 -11.83
N LYS A 372 -2.04 0.45 -12.85
CA LYS A 372 -2.39 0.92 -14.20
C LYS A 372 -3.82 1.48 -14.24
N VAL A 373 -4.02 2.64 -13.62
CA VAL A 373 -5.26 3.42 -13.73
C VAL A 373 -5.37 4.12 -15.09
N SER A 374 -6.60 4.31 -15.58
CA SER A 374 -6.90 4.93 -16.87
C SER A 374 -6.88 6.47 -16.86
N TYR A 375 -6.92 7.08 -15.68
CA TYR A 375 -6.88 8.54 -15.49
C TYR A 375 -5.47 9.06 -15.19
N ILE A 376 -5.22 10.33 -15.52
CA ILE A 376 -3.97 11.01 -15.23
C ILE A 376 -3.84 11.22 -13.71
N LYS A 377 -2.64 10.99 -13.17
CA LYS A 377 -2.28 11.25 -11.77
C LYS A 377 -1.44 12.51 -11.65
N ALA A 378 -1.44 13.19 -10.51
CA ALA A 378 -0.65 14.38 -10.25
C ALA A 378 0.85 14.15 -10.55
N ILE A 379 1.40 13.00 -10.15
CA ILE A 379 2.77 12.62 -10.47
C ILE A 379 3.02 12.36 -11.98
N ASP A 380 2.03 11.83 -12.72
CA ASP A 380 2.15 11.68 -14.19
C ASP A 380 2.21 13.06 -14.86
N LEU A 381 1.40 14.02 -14.41
CA LEU A 381 1.45 15.41 -14.90
C LEU A 381 2.84 16.03 -14.62
N PHE A 382 3.38 15.83 -13.42
CA PHE A 382 4.74 16.29 -13.08
C PHE A 382 5.78 15.70 -14.04
N PHE A 383 5.81 14.38 -14.22
CA PHE A 383 6.72 13.73 -15.16
C PHE A 383 6.53 14.19 -16.61
N ILE A 384 5.29 14.37 -17.09
CA ILE A 384 5.02 14.81 -18.46
C ILE A 384 5.55 16.23 -18.69
N VAL A 385 5.34 17.16 -17.76
CA VAL A 385 5.89 18.52 -17.88
C VAL A 385 7.42 18.49 -17.79
N SER A 386 8.00 17.77 -16.82
CA SER A 386 9.46 17.60 -16.72
C SER A 386 10.07 17.02 -18.01
N PHE A 387 9.43 16.02 -18.61
CA PHE A 387 9.84 15.46 -19.91
C PHE A 387 9.80 16.51 -21.03
N MET A 388 8.74 17.33 -21.10
CA MET A 388 8.65 18.40 -22.10
C MET A 388 9.72 19.49 -21.92
N PHE A 389 10.16 19.79 -20.69
CA PHE A 389 11.30 20.69 -20.45
C PHE A 389 12.63 20.06 -20.90
N VAL A 390 12.89 18.78 -20.58
CA VAL A 390 14.12 18.08 -21.00
C VAL A 390 14.18 17.90 -22.52
N PHE A 391 13.08 17.47 -23.15
CA PHE A 391 12.96 17.37 -24.61
C PHE A 391 13.04 18.75 -25.28
N GLY A 392 12.49 19.79 -24.64
CA GLY A 392 12.63 21.17 -25.07
C GLY A 392 14.09 21.64 -25.14
N ALA A 393 14.95 21.24 -24.20
CA ALA A 393 16.38 21.56 -24.24
C ALA A 393 17.11 20.86 -25.41
N VAL A 394 16.67 19.65 -25.80
CA VAL A 394 17.19 18.97 -27.00
C VAL A 394 16.73 19.66 -28.29
N LEU A 395 15.47 20.09 -28.36
CA LEU A 395 14.96 20.87 -29.49
C LEU A 395 15.62 22.25 -29.61
N GLU A 396 15.93 22.88 -28.48
CA GLU A 396 16.66 24.15 -28.41
C GLU A 396 18.04 24.03 -29.05
N TYR A 397 18.81 23.00 -28.67
CA TYR A 397 20.11 22.73 -29.27
C TYR A 397 20.01 22.46 -30.79
N ILE A 398 18.97 21.72 -31.23
CA ILE A 398 18.70 21.51 -32.67
C ILE A 398 18.40 22.84 -33.37
N ALA A 399 17.69 23.76 -32.73
CA ALA A 399 17.48 25.11 -33.27
C ALA A 399 18.78 25.93 -33.33
N VAL A 400 19.65 25.84 -32.31
CA VAL A 400 20.96 26.53 -32.27
C VAL A 400 21.86 26.10 -33.43
N ILE A 401 22.02 24.80 -33.69
CA ILE A 401 22.88 24.29 -34.79
C ILE A 401 22.29 24.54 -36.18
N LEU A 402 20.96 24.49 -36.33
CA LEU A 402 20.29 24.91 -37.57
C LEU A 402 20.46 26.42 -37.81
N HIS A 403 20.45 27.24 -36.76
CA HIS A 403 20.66 28.67 -36.87
C HIS A 403 22.12 29.04 -37.16
N SER A 404 23.10 28.43 -36.48
CA SER A 404 24.53 28.71 -36.75
C SER A 404 24.90 28.34 -38.19
N SER A 405 24.52 27.16 -38.67
CA SER A 405 24.79 26.71 -40.04
C SER A 405 24.02 27.50 -41.12
N MET A 406 22.97 28.25 -40.75
CA MET A 406 22.33 29.25 -41.62
C MET A 406 23.03 30.61 -41.60
N LEU A 407 23.64 31.02 -40.48
CA LEU A 407 24.48 32.23 -40.40
C LEU A 407 25.82 32.05 -41.13
N GLU A 408 26.46 30.89 -41.00
CA GLU A 408 27.71 30.53 -41.69
C GLU A 408 27.52 30.68 -43.21
N LYS A 409 26.50 30.02 -43.77
CA LYS A 409 26.16 30.09 -45.21
C LYS A 409 25.75 31.49 -45.70
N GLN A 410 25.27 32.36 -44.81
CA GLN A 410 25.02 33.77 -45.15
C GLN A 410 26.31 34.59 -45.12
N THR A 411 27.24 34.26 -44.22
CA THR A 411 28.54 34.92 -44.07
C THR A 411 29.48 34.54 -45.22
N GLU A 412 29.49 33.28 -45.64
CA GLU A 412 30.18 32.81 -46.86
C GLU A 412 29.68 33.59 -48.08
N ARG A 413 28.37 33.65 -48.31
CA ARG A 413 27.75 34.39 -49.42
C ARG A 413 27.93 35.91 -49.39
N LYS A 414 28.27 36.49 -48.23
CA LYS A 414 28.73 37.87 -48.15
C LYS A 414 30.18 38.00 -48.61
N LYS A 415 31.08 37.18 -48.05
CA LYS A 415 32.50 37.14 -48.42
C LYS A 415 32.73 36.80 -49.89
N GLU A 416 31.87 35.99 -50.50
CA GLU A 416 31.90 35.71 -51.95
C GLU A 416 31.57 36.95 -52.79
N LYS A 417 30.63 37.79 -52.34
CA LYS A 417 30.27 39.05 -53.01
C LYS A 417 31.30 40.15 -52.79
N GLU A 418 31.75 40.33 -51.55
CA GLU A 418 32.79 41.28 -51.17
C GLU A 418 34.06 41.01 -52.01
N LYS A 419 34.47 39.74 -52.17
CA LYS A 419 35.57 39.35 -53.08
C LYS A 419 35.30 39.57 -54.57
N GLN A 420 34.05 39.56 -55.03
CA GLN A 420 33.70 39.89 -56.42
C GLN A 420 33.71 41.41 -56.66
N GLU A 421 33.33 42.21 -55.67
CA GLU A 421 33.40 43.67 -55.73
C GLU A 421 34.85 44.17 -55.62
N ASP A 422 35.63 43.69 -54.64
CA ASP A 422 37.08 43.95 -54.53
C ASP A 422 37.85 43.50 -55.78
N GLY A 423 37.47 42.33 -56.33
CA GLY A 423 38.06 41.79 -57.56
C GLY A 423 37.68 42.57 -58.81
N TYR A 424 36.57 43.31 -58.81
CA TYR A 424 36.17 44.17 -59.92
C TYR A 424 36.97 45.48 -59.91
N ASP A 425 37.05 46.17 -58.77
CA ASP A 425 37.77 47.45 -58.65
C ASP A 425 39.26 47.32 -58.98
N ASN A 426 39.94 46.26 -58.51
CA ASN A 426 41.34 46.02 -58.85
C ASN A 426 41.56 45.75 -60.36
N ASN A 427 40.60 45.13 -61.04
CA ASN A 427 40.65 44.93 -62.49
C ASN A 427 40.35 46.23 -63.26
N VAL A 428 39.45 47.07 -62.78
CA VAL A 428 39.17 48.40 -63.36
C VAL A 428 40.39 49.33 -63.22
N ILE A 429 41.04 49.34 -62.05
CA ILE A 429 42.26 50.13 -61.81
C ILE A 429 43.39 49.69 -62.74
N SER A 430 43.62 48.38 -62.90
CA SER A 430 44.69 47.86 -63.78
C SER A 430 44.39 48.06 -65.27
N LEU A 431 43.13 47.93 -65.72
CA LEU A 431 42.72 48.29 -67.08
C LEU A 431 42.96 49.78 -67.39
N ASN A 432 42.66 50.68 -66.44
CA ASN A 432 42.91 52.11 -66.61
C ASN A 432 44.41 52.44 -66.71
N ILE A 433 45.27 51.72 -65.98
CA ILE A 433 46.74 51.85 -66.08
C ILE A 433 47.25 51.35 -67.43
N MET A 434 46.66 50.31 -68.01
CA MET A 434 47.03 49.83 -69.35
C MET A 434 46.58 50.79 -70.46
N ASN A 435 45.35 51.31 -70.40
CA ASN A 435 44.84 52.27 -71.40
C ASN A 435 45.60 53.61 -71.38
N ALA A 436 46.20 54.02 -70.25
CA ALA A 436 46.99 55.24 -70.16
C ALA A 436 48.26 55.24 -71.04
N ASN A 437 48.74 54.06 -71.47
CA ASN A 437 50.00 53.90 -72.20
C ASN A 437 49.85 53.71 -73.72
N HIS A 438 48.63 53.67 -74.28
CA HIS A 438 48.41 53.32 -75.70
C HIS A 438 47.97 54.50 -76.60
N ASN A 439 47.90 55.73 -76.07
CA ASN A 439 47.47 56.92 -76.82
C ASN A 439 48.64 57.86 -77.17
N ASN A 440 49.62 57.37 -77.93
CA ASN A 440 50.56 58.19 -78.69
C ASN A 440 50.92 57.49 -80.02
N ASP A 441 51.12 58.32 -81.05
CA ASP A 441 51.57 58.03 -82.42
C ASP A 441 50.62 57.25 -83.36
N GLU A 442 50.76 57.53 -84.66
CA GLU A 442 49.75 57.38 -85.74
C GLU A 442 50.42 56.97 -87.08
N ILE A 443 49.64 56.83 -88.18
CA ILE A 443 50.01 56.70 -89.63
C ILE A 443 50.16 55.23 -90.15
N VAL A 444 49.22 54.65 -90.93
CA VAL A 444 49.07 54.50 -92.44
C VAL A 444 50.34 54.01 -93.20
N GLU A 445 50.37 53.22 -94.30
CA GLU A 445 49.43 52.70 -95.35
C GLU A 445 49.66 51.15 -95.57
N ASP A 446 49.16 50.33 -96.53
CA ASP A 446 48.35 50.44 -97.78
C ASP A 446 47.64 49.06 -98.10
N GLU A 447 46.99 48.91 -99.27
CA GLU A 447 46.29 47.72 -99.84
C GLU A 447 47.20 46.82 -100.78
N PRO A 448 46.75 45.82 -101.60
CA PRO A 448 45.43 45.16 -101.79
C PRO A 448 45.39 43.59 -101.95
N SER A 449 44.17 43.03 -102.03
CA SER A 449 43.68 41.93 -102.92
C SER A 449 43.70 40.41 -102.58
N GLN A 450 42.47 39.85 -102.54
CA GLN A 450 41.94 38.56 -103.11
C GLN A 450 42.43 37.18 -102.60
N SER A 451 41.60 36.11 -102.47
CA SER A 451 40.13 35.86 -102.62
C SER A 451 39.78 34.48 -101.94
N THR A 452 38.72 33.65 -102.18
CA THR A 452 37.61 33.49 -103.16
C THR A 452 36.50 32.53 -102.60
N ILE A 453 35.23 32.58 -103.11
CA ILE A 453 34.25 31.45 -103.37
C ILE A 453 33.80 30.51 -102.19
N THR A 454 32.50 30.18 -101.93
CA THR A 454 31.18 30.45 -102.56
C THR A 454 29.99 30.40 -101.56
N ASN A 455 28.80 30.88 -102.01
CA ASN A 455 27.54 31.00 -101.25
C ASN A 455 26.54 29.83 -101.38
N VAL A 456 25.60 29.74 -100.42
CA VAL A 456 24.10 29.71 -100.49
C VAL A 456 23.61 30.15 -99.08
N GLY A 457 22.50 30.84 -98.76
CA GLY A 457 21.27 31.30 -99.44
C GLY A 457 20.05 30.82 -98.60
N GLU A 458 19.27 31.63 -97.86
CA GLU A 458 18.34 32.73 -98.20
C GLU A 458 17.15 32.35 -99.12
N ALA A 459 15.89 32.76 -98.89
CA ALA A 459 15.25 33.40 -97.71
C ALA A 459 13.69 33.43 -97.79
N ASN A 460 13.02 33.70 -96.64
CA ASN A 460 11.79 34.50 -96.43
C ASN A 460 10.38 34.13 -96.98
N ALA A 461 9.38 34.80 -96.36
CA ALA A 461 8.07 35.26 -96.89
C ALA A 461 6.74 34.50 -96.59
N ASN A 462 6.26 34.67 -95.35
CA ASN A 462 4.87 34.94 -94.90
C ASN A 462 3.66 34.83 -95.87
N SER A 463 2.55 34.25 -95.38
CA SER A 463 1.18 34.71 -95.69
C SER A 463 0.19 34.45 -94.52
N ASN A 464 -1.00 35.05 -94.59
CA ASN A 464 -1.80 35.53 -93.44
C ASN A 464 -3.19 34.85 -93.28
N ILE A 465 -3.79 34.98 -92.06
CA ILE A 465 -5.25 35.11 -91.76
C ILE A 465 -6.15 33.87 -91.99
N THR A 466 -7.13 33.45 -91.16
CA THR A 466 -7.60 33.66 -89.73
C THR A 466 -8.43 32.37 -89.34
N ASN A 467 -9.37 32.23 -88.39
CA ASN A 467 -10.10 33.10 -87.43
C ASN A 467 -10.74 32.31 -86.26
N HIS A 468 -11.19 33.01 -85.20
CA HIS A 468 -12.08 32.63 -84.08
C HIS A 468 -11.81 31.30 -83.30
N ASP A 469 -11.78 31.26 -81.96
CA ASP A 469 -11.67 32.30 -80.91
C ASP A 469 -11.14 31.59 -79.61
N THR A 470 -11.46 31.82 -78.32
CA THR A 470 -12.42 32.65 -77.57
C THR A 470 -11.69 33.44 -76.46
N ARG A 471 -12.35 34.47 -75.90
CA ARG A 471 -11.87 35.22 -74.72
C ARG A 471 -13.02 35.57 -73.77
N PRO A 472 -12.82 35.45 -72.44
CA PRO A 472 -12.80 36.65 -71.58
C PRO A 472 -11.84 36.51 -70.36
N ARG A 473 -11.47 37.53 -69.56
CA ARG A 473 -11.44 39.02 -69.65
C ARG A 473 -10.43 39.52 -68.58
N LYS A 474 -9.91 40.76 -68.69
CA LYS A 474 -9.16 41.40 -67.58
C LYS A 474 -10.09 41.77 -66.40
N ARG A 475 -9.61 41.66 -65.15
CA ARG A 475 -9.23 42.78 -64.22
C ARG A 475 -9.64 42.57 -62.73
N LYS A 476 -8.79 43.12 -61.83
CA LYS A 476 -8.99 43.53 -60.40
C LYS A 476 -8.75 42.53 -59.25
N SER A 477 -8.12 43.11 -58.21
CA SER A 477 -8.20 42.85 -56.75
C SER A 477 -7.64 41.56 -56.12
N ARG A 478 -6.89 41.77 -55.03
CA ARG A 478 -6.48 40.79 -54.00
C ARG A 478 -7.70 40.29 -53.19
N PRO A 479 -7.55 39.19 -52.44
CA PRO A 479 -7.32 39.38 -51.00
C PRO A 479 -5.94 38.89 -50.52
N ARG A 480 -5.29 39.71 -49.67
CA ARG A 480 -4.15 39.29 -48.83
C ARG A 480 -4.73 38.63 -47.57
N LYS A 481 -4.49 37.35 -47.34
CA LYS A 481 -4.52 36.66 -46.03
C LYS A 481 -3.63 35.40 -46.12
N PHE A 482 -3.24 34.83 -44.98
CA PHE A 482 -2.35 33.66 -44.89
C PHE A 482 -0.97 33.72 -45.59
N LYS A 483 -0.24 34.83 -45.41
CA LYS A 483 1.26 34.81 -45.41
C LYS A 483 1.91 35.33 -44.11
N LYS A 484 1.12 35.67 -43.08
CA LYS A 484 1.67 36.18 -41.81
C LYS A 484 2.42 35.12 -40.99
N ALA A 485 1.95 33.86 -40.91
CA ALA A 485 2.61 32.84 -40.08
C ALA A 485 4.07 32.57 -40.51
N GLY A 486 4.28 32.12 -41.76
CA GLY A 486 5.63 31.85 -42.28
C GLY A 486 6.53 33.08 -42.34
N GLN A 487 5.99 34.30 -42.49
CA GLN A 487 6.78 35.53 -42.47
C GLN A 487 7.08 36.01 -41.03
N PHE A 488 6.22 35.74 -40.04
CA PHE A 488 6.49 36.07 -38.64
C PHE A 488 7.53 35.11 -38.04
N VAL A 489 7.41 33.80 -38.32
CA VAL A 489 8.46 32.81 -37.99
C VAL A 489 9.79 33.23 -38.62
N ARG A 490 9.80 33.60 -39.91
CA ARG A 490 11.02 34.07 -40.60
C ARG A 490 11.49 35.49 -40.23
N PHE A 491 10.73 36.26 -39.44
CA PHE A 491 11.16 37.57 -38.95
C PHE A 491 11.66 37.51 -37.51
N VAL A 492 11.08 36.63 -36.68
CA VAL A 492 11.55 36.36 -35.31
C VAL A 492 12.88 35.58 -35.29
N PHE A 493 13.16 34.75 -36.31
CA PHE A 493 14.34 33.88 -36.37
C PHE A 493 15.49 34.33 -37.32
N VAL A 494 15.50 35.57 -37.81
CA VAL A 494 16.52 36.02 -38.80
C VAL A 494 17.52 37.05 -38.26
N GLU A 495 17.23 37.71 -37.15
CA GLU A 495 17.98 38.90 -36.70
C GLU A 495 18.45 38.81 -35.22
N GLN A 496 18.72 37.60 -34.72
CA GLN A 496 19.44 37.38 -33.47
C GLN A 496 20.60 36.41 -33.68
N ASN A 497 21.80 36.79 -33.23
CA ASN A 497 22.98 35.91 -33.23
C ASN A 497 22.64 34.58 -32.54
N ALA A 498 23.18 33.43 -32.99
CA ALA A 498 22.84 32.12 -32.43
C ALA A 498 23.00 32.07 -30.89
N ASP A 499 24.04 32.73 -30.37
CA ASP A 499 24.35 32.88 -28.94
C ASP A 499 23.27 33.65 -28.14
N SER A 500 22.26 34.23 -28.80
CA SER A 500 21.09 34.87 -28.18
C SER A 500 20.03 33.87 -27.79
N ILE A 501 19.92 32.75 -28.53
CA ILE A 501 18.99 31.66 -28.23
C ILE A 501 19.41 31.05 -26.89
N ASP A 502 20.66 30.60 -26.77
CA ASP A 502 21.26 30.12 -25.50
C ASP A 502 20.99 31.10 -24.33
N LYS A 503 21.17 32.41 -24.55
CA LYS A 503 20.96 33.44 -23.52
C LYS A 503 19.50 33.55 -23.05
N VAL A 504 18.53 33.42 -23.96
CA VAL A 504 17.11 33.39 -23.60
C VAL A 504 16.76 32.07 -22.90
N SER A 505 17.25 30.94 -23.40
CA SER A 505 17.01 29.60 -22.83
C SER A 505 17.47 29.48 -21.38
N ARG A 506 18.65 30.04 -21.06
CA ARG A 506 19.21 30.13 -19.69
C ARG A 506 18.28 30.80 -18.67
N ILE A 507 17.33 31.64 -19.09
CA ILE A 507 16.35 32.30 -18.21
C ILE A 507 14.99 31.63 -18.33
N LEU A 508 14.53 31.39 -19.57
CA LEU A 508 13.18 30.89 -19.85
C LEU A 508 12.93 29.49 -19.27
N PHE A 509 13.89 28.57 -19.39
CA PHE A 509 13.70 27.20 -18.90
C PHE A 509 13.70 27.12 -17.36
N PRO A 510 14.67 27.70 -16.62
CA PRO A 510 14.65 27.66 -15.16
C PRO A 510 13.45 28.41 -14.56
N VAL A 511 13.15 29.62 -15.03
CA VAL A 511 12.02 30.41 -14.52
C VAL A 511 10.69 29.73 -14.84
N GLY A 512 10.51 29.22 -16.06
CA GLY A 512 9.30 28.49 -16.45
C GLY A 512 9.06 27.24 -15.62
N TYR A 513 10.12 26.46 -15.33
CA TYR A 513 10.01 25.25 -14.52
C TYR A 513 9.80 25.53 -13.02
N ILE A 514 10.41 26.59 -12.48
CA ILE A 514 10.17 27.03 -11.10
C ILE A 514 8.74 27.54 -10.94
N LEU A 515 8.22 28.32 -11.90
CA LEU A 515 6.82 28.76 -11.91
C LEU A 515 5.85 27.57 -12.02
N PHE A 516 6.15 26.57 -12.86
CA PHE A 516 5.40 25.32 -12.92
C PHE A 516 5.42 24.59 -11.57
N GLY A 517 6.60 24.41 -10.95
CA GLY A 517 6.73 23.73 -9.66
C GLY A 517 5.96 24.44 -8.55
N ALA A 518 6.02 25.78 -8.50
CA ALA A 518 5.23 26.57 -7.56
C ALA A 518 3.72 26.39 -7.79
N ALA A 519 3.26 26.53 -9.03
CA ALA A 519 1.84 26.34 -9.37
C ALA A 519 1.34 24.92 -9.07
N TYR A 520 2.17 23.90 -9.33
CA TYR A 520 1.89 22.50 -9.02
C TYR A 520 1.69 22.26 -7.53
N TRP A 521 2.65 22.67 -6.70
CA TRP A 521 2.56 22.48 -5.25
C TRP A 521 1.45 23.34 -4.64
N ILE A 522 1.23 24.57 -5.11
CA ILE A 522 0.11 25.42 -4.68
C ILE A 522 -1.23 24.74 -5.00
N TYR A 523 -1.43 24.24 -6.22
CA TYR A 523 -2.66 23.56 -6.62
C TYR A 523 -2.93 22.32 -5.76
N TYR A 524 -1.98 21.38 -5.68
CA TYR A 524 -2.21 20.11 -4.97
C TYR A 524 -2.13 20.20 -3.43
N SER A 525 -1.65 21.32 -2.86
CA SER A 525 -1.68 21.53 -1.39
C SER A 525 -2.81 22.43 -0.89
N LEU A 526 -3.30 23.37 -1.72
CA LEU A 526 -4.39 24.28 -1.35
C LEU A 526 -5.77 23.85 -1.89
N ALA A 527 -5.85 22.78 -2.69
CA ALA A 527 -7.11 22.13 -3.05
C ALA A 527 -7.33 20.85 -2.22
N PRO A 528 -7.74 20.95 -0.93
CA PRO A 528 -8.18 19.77 -0.20
C PRO A 528 -9.40 19.18 -0.92
N PHE A 529 -9.39 17.87 -1.14
CA PHE A 529 -10.45 17.25 -1.95
C PHE A 529 -11.81 17.37 -1.27
N HIS A 530 -12.71 18.11 -1.92
CA HIS A 530 -14.13 17.84 -1.75
C HIS A 530 -14.38 16.42 -2.27
N ASN A 531 -14.61 15.49 -1.34
CA ASN A 531 -15.37 14.29 -1.63
C ASN A 531 -16.76 14.73 -2.09
N ASN A 532 -16.95 14.87 -3.41
CA ASN A 532 -18.28 14.93 -3.98
C ASN A 532 -18.96 13.59 -3.68
N GLU A 533 -19.81 13.61 -2.66
CA GLU A 533 -20.86 12.62 -2.46
C GLU A 533 -21.65 12.41 -3.78
N ASN A 534 -22.30 11.27 -3.91
CA ASN A 534 -23.02 10.82 -5.12
C ASN A 534 -22.18 10.14 -6.22
N VAL A 535 -21.18 9.33 -5.84
CA VAL A 535 -21.00 8.05 -6.54
C VAL A 535 -21.76 6.98 -5.77
N LYS A 536 -23.04 6.78 -6.12
CA LYS A 536 -23.74 5.55 -5.77
C LYS A 536 -23.12 4.42 -6.59
N PHE A 537 -22.18 3.69 -5.99
CA PHE A 537 -21.67 2.45 -6.59
C PHE A 537 -22.80 1.42 -6.62
N SER A 538 -23.40 1.25 -7.79
CA SER A 538 -24.10 0.02 -8.16
C SER A 538 -23.05 -1.08 -8.32
N MET A 539 -23.14 -2.10 -7.46
CA MET A 539 -22.38 -3.35 -7.57
C MET A 539 -23.25 -4.42 -8.23
#